data_AF-A0A925XG19-F1
#
_entry.id   AF-A0A925XG19-F1
#
_cell.length_a   1.000
_cell.length_b   1.000
_cell.length_c   1.000
_cell.angle_alpha   90.00
_cell.angle_beta   90.00
_cell.angle_gamma   90.00
#
_symmetry.space_group_name_H-M   'P 1'
#
loop_
_entity.id
_entity.type
_entity.pdbx_description
1 polymer ?
#
loop_
_entity_poly.entity_id
_entity_poly.type
_entity_poly.pdbx_seq_one_letter_code
_entity_poly.pdbx_strand_id
1 'polypeptide(L)'
;MAIDVYKEWLGIPEGPRPPDHYQLLRLPQFEDDPEKVRKNYKKLNAHVRKYATGQYSTESQSLLNELARAMLCLTDAEQKLEYDRSQGREIDDRDATTGRRPMTSYLQDQGVLSADQVREVKSHAERTGLSVRDAL
;
A
#
# COMPACT_ATOMS: atom_id res chain seq x y z
N MET A 1 5.79 -3.18 -31.96
CA MET A 1 5.30 -2.03 -31.17
C MET A 1 4.82 -2.58 -29.85
N ALA A 2 5.34 -2.11 -28.72
CA ALA A 2 4.86 -2.51 -27.40
C ALA A 2 3.46 -1.91 -27.19
N ILE A 3 2.49 -2.72 -26.78
CA ILE A 3 1.15 -2.25 -26.42
C ILE A 3 1.24 -1.50 -25.09
N ASP A 4 0.64 -0.31 -24.99
CA ASP A 4 0.47 0.36 -23.71
C ASP A 4 -0.70 -0.27 -22.97
N VAL A 5 -0.45 -1.33 -22.21
CA VAL A 5 -1.48 -2.06 -21.45
C VAL A 5 -2.21 -1.17 -20.44
N TYR A 6 -1.57 -0.11 -19.93
CA TYR A 6 -2.19 0.80 -18.98
C TYR A 6 -3.22 1.69 -19.69
N LYS A 7 -2.89 2.19 -20.87
CA LYS A 7 -3.83 2.98 -21.69
C LYS A 7 -4.93 2.11 -22.28
N GLU A 8 -4.56 1.01 -22.92
CA GLU A 8 -5.48 0.16 -23.68
C GLU A 8 -6.44 -0.64 -22.79
N TRP A 9 -5.98 -1.16 -21.64
CA TRP A 9 -6.81 -2.01 -20.77
C TRP A 9 -7.25 -1.30 -19.50
N LEU A 10 -6.38 -0.49 -18.90
CA LEU A 10 -6.71 0.23 -17.67
C LEU A 10 -7.24 1.65 -17.92
N GLY A 11 -7.22 2.16 -19.16
CA GLY A 11 -7.70 3.51 -19.47
C GLY A 11 -6.91 4.61 -18.75
N ILE A 12 -5.69 4.30 -18.31
CA ILE A 12 -4.82 5.25 -17.60
C ILE A 12 -4.13 6.10 -18.67
N PRO A 13 -4.35 7.43 -18.68
CA PRO A 13 -3.76 8.32 -19.67
C PRO A 13 -2.22 8.27 -19.63
N GLU A 14 -1.61 8.75 -20.72
CA GLU A 14 -0.16 8.91 -20.76
C GLU A 14 0.27 9.89 -19.67
N GLY A 15 1.23 9.46 -18.86
CA GLY A 15 1.68 10.15 -17.67
C GLY A 15 2.95 9.50 -17.12
N PRO A 16 3.39 9.87 -15.91
CA PRO A 16 4.55 9.24 -15.28
C PRO A 16 4.33 7.73 -15.18
N ARG A 17 5.28 6.96 -15.72
CA ARG A 17 5.31 5.49 -15.66
C ARG A 17 6.45 5.05 -14.74
N PRO A 18 6.26 4.00 -13.92
CA PRO A 18 5.02 3.25 -13.72
C PRO A 18 3.94 4.06 -12.98
N PRO A 19 2.65 3.80 -13.21
CA PRO A 19 1.57 4.40 -12.42
C PRO A 19 1.71 4.07 -10.94
N ASP A 20 1.19 4.94 -10.08
CA ASP A 20 1.14 4.64 -8.65
C ASP A 20 0.13 3.51 -8.35
N HIS A 21 0.20 2.94 -7.15
CA HIS A 21 -0.64 1.81 -6.74
C HIS A 21 -2.14 2.16 -6.72
N TYR A 22 -2.48 3.42 -6.44
CA TYR A 22 -3.86 3.91 -6.42
C TYR A 22 -4.42 4.05 -7.84
N GLN A 23 -3.66 4.65 -8.76
CA GLN A 23 -3.96 4.77 -10.18
C GLN A 23 -4.11 3.40 -10.82
N LEU A 24 -3.20 2.46 -10.51
CA LEU A 24 -3.27 1.10 -11.04
C LEU A 24 -4.57 0.41 -10.65
N LEU A 25 -5.05 0.64 -9.42
CA LEU A 25 -6.30 0.09 -8.91
C LEU A 25 -7.53 1.00 -9.13
N ARG A 26 -7.39 2.12 -9.85
CA ARG A 26 -8.45 3.12 -10.07
C ARG A 26 -9.10 3.60 -8.77
N LEU A 27 -8.26 3.89 -7.77
CA LEU A 27 -8.65 4.39 -6.46
C LEU A 27 -8.24 5.86 -6.31
N PRO A 28 -8.93 6.62 -5.46
CA PRO A 28 -8.44 7.93 -5.03
C PRO A 28 -7.15 7.75 -4.20
N GLN A 29 -6.29 8.77 -4.24
CA GLN A 29 -5.07 8.79 -3.43
C GLN A 29 -5.41 8.67 -1.94
N PHE A 30 -4.65 7.85 -1.22
CA PHE A 30 -4.82 7.59 0.22
C PHE A 30 -6.17 6.94 0.60
N GLU A 31 -6.78 6.15 -0.29
CA GLU A 31 -7.96 5.35 0.08
C GLU A 31 -7.65 4.44 1.28
N ASP A 32 -8.38 4.63 2.39
CA ASP A 32 -8.20 3.91 3.65
C ASP A 32 -9.08 2.65 3.77
N ASP A 33 -10.06 2.46 2.88
CA ASP A 33 -10.97 1.31 2.92
C ASP A 33 -10.38 0.09 2.16
N PRO A 34 -9.90 -0.96 2.86
CA PRO A 34 -9.32 -2.14 2.22
C PRO A 34 -10.36 -2.96 1.44
N GLU A 35 -11.65 -2.86 1.76
CA GLU A 35 -12.69 -3.54 1.00
C GLU A 35 -12.87 -2.90 -0.39
N LYS A 36 -12.80 -1.57 -0.48
CA LYS A 36 -12.78 -0.87 -1.78
C LYS A 36 -11.57 -1.24 -2.61
N VAL A 37 -10.39 -1.36 -1.98
CA VAL A 37 -9.17 -1.80 -2.66
C VAL A 37 -9.39 -3.19 -3.28
N ARG A 38 -9.84 -4.16 -2.46
CA ARG A 38 -10.13 -5.53 -2.92
C ARG A 38 -11.20 -5.57 -4.00
N LYS A 39 -12.24 -4.75 -3.90
CA LYS A 39 -13.34 -4.67 -4.87
C LYS A 39 -12.85 -4.18 -6.23
N ASN A 40 -12.03 -3.13 -6.27
CA ASN A 40 -11.48 -2.62 -7.52
C ASN A 40 -10.45 -3.58 -8.12
N TYR A 41 -9.56 -4.14 -7.30
CA TYR A 41 -8.64 -5.19 -7.72
C TYR A 41 -9.36 -6.35 -8.41
N LYS A 42 -10.44 -6.89 -7.80
CA LYS A 42 -11.21 -8.00 -8.40
C LYS A 42 -11.76 -7.64 -9.79
N LYS A 43 -12.29 -6.42 -9.95
CA LYS A 43 -12.83 -5.95 -11.24
C LYS A 43 -11.73 -5.85 -12.30
N LEU A 44 -10.60 -5.24 -11.97
CA LEU A 44 -9.49 -5.04 -12.89
C LEU A 44 -8.80 -6.36 -13.23
N ASN A 45 -8.58 -7.21 -12.24
CA ASN A 45 -8.01 -8.54 -12.43
C ASN A 45 -8.87 -9.40 -13.38
N ALA A 46 -10.20 -9.39 -13.18
CA ALA A 46 -11.13 -10.08 -14.09
C ALA A 46 -11.12 -9.49 -15.51
N HIS A 47 -10.92 -8.18 -15.66
CA HIS A 47 -10.78 -7.53 -16.96
C HIS A 47 -9.48 -7.95 -17.67
N VAL A 48 -8.34 -7.83 -16.99
CA VAL A 48 -7.01 -8.14 -17.56
C VAL A 48 -6.87 -9.64 -17.87
N ARG A 49 -7.48 -10.52 -17.07
CA ARG A 49 -7.49 -11.98 -17.34
C ARG A 49 -8.09 -12.35 -18.70
N LYS A 50 -8.93 -11.50 -19.30
CA LYS A 50 -9.45 -11.74 -20.66
C LYS A 50 -8.37 -11.75 -21.73
N TYR A 51 -7.22 -11.11 -21.45
CA TYR A 51 -6.06 -11.03 -22.34
C TYR A 51 -4.97 -12.04 -21.98
N ALA A 52 -5.21 -12.94 -21.01
CA ALA A 52 -4.25 -13.94 -20.52
C ALA A 52 -3.90 -15.02 -21.55
N THR A 53 -4.68 -15.14 -22.62
CA THR A 53 -4.46 -16.12 -23.68
C THR A 53 -4.07 -15.44 -24.99
N GLY A 54 -3.22 -16.11 -25.78
CA GLY A 54 -2.78 -15.62 -27.08
C GLY A 54 -1.61 -14.64 -27.01
N GLN A 55 -1.59 -13.69 -27.95
CA GLN A 55 -0.43 -12.83 -28.22
C GLN A 55 -0.07 -11.85 -27.09
N TYR A 56 -0.99 -11.60 -26.15
CA TYR A 56 -0.80 -10.66 -25.03
C TYR A 56 -0.66 -11.36 -23.67
N SER A 57 -0.42 -12.68 -23.69
CA SER A 57 -0.31 -13.51 -22.48
C SER A 57 0.81 -13.07 -21.54
N THR A 58 1.93 -12.59 -22.09
CA THR A 58 3.07 -12.14 -21.27
C THR A 58 2.77 -10.80 -20.60
N GLU A 59 2.23 -9.86 -21.35
CA GLU A 59 1.90 -8.51 -20.89
C GLU A 59 0.75 -8.52 -19.87
N SER A 60 -0.27 -9.34 -20.11
CA SER A 60 -1.36 -9.55 -19.14
C SER A 60 -0.86 -10.19 -17.86
N GLN A 61 0.03 -11.18 -17.93
CA GLN A 61 0.61 -11.75 -16.72
C GLN A 61 1.43 -10.73 -15.93
N SER A 62 2.24 -9.89 -16.60
CA SER A 62 2.96 -8.79 -15.94
C SER A 62 2.00 -7.84 -15.23
N LEU A 63 0.95 -7.39 -15.93
CA LEU A 63 -0.02 -6.46 -15.36
C LEU A 63 -0.82 -7.08 -14.20
N LEU A 64 -1.16 -8.37 -14.28
CA LEU A 64 -1.82 -9.09 -13.18
C LEU A 64 -0.92 -9.16 -11.95
N ASN A 65 0.38 -9.37 -12.13
CA ASN A 65 1.36 -9.38 -11.04
C ASN A 65 1.51 -7.98 -10.41
N GLU A 66 1.51 -6.92 -11.21
CA GLU A 66 1.50 -5.54 -10.73
C GLU A 66 0.22 -5.22 -9.92
N LEU A 67 -0.96 -5.58 -10.44
CA LEU A 67 -2.23 -5.40 -9.74
C LEU A 67 -2.25 -6.14 -8.40
N ALA A 68 -1.69 -7.35 -8.35
CA ALA A 68 -1.61 -8.14 -7.13
C ALA A 68 -0.68 -7.49 -6.09
N ARG A 69 0.50 -7.01 -6.50
CA ARG A 69 1.43 -6.28 -5.63
C ARG A 69 0.78 -5.01 -5.08
N ALA A 70 0.08 -4.25 -5.93
CA ALA A 70 -0.62 -3.05 -5.51
C ALA A 70 -1.70 -3.36 -4.46
N MET A 71 -2.49 -4.41 -4.68
CA MET A 71 -3.53 -4.81 -3.73
C MET A 71 -2.95 -5.27 -2.39
N LEU A 72 -1.86 -6.04 -2.39
CA LEU A 72 -1.22 -6.50 -1.16
C LEU A 72 -0.67 -5.31 -0.36
N CYS A 73 0.04 -4.39 -1.01
CA CYS A 73 0.58 -3.19 -0.38
C CYS A 73 -0.53 -2.31 0.21
N LEU A 74 -1.62 -2.06 -0.52
CA LEU A 74 -2.70 -1.17 -0.07
C LEU A 74 -3.71 -1.83 0.90
N THR A 75 -3.69 -3.15 1.07
CA THR A 75 -4.57 -3.85 2.04
C THR A 75 -3.87 -4.22 3.33
N ASP A 76 -2.54 -4.17 3.36
CA ASP A 76 -1.73 -4.32 4.54
C ASP A 76 -1.55 -2.96 5.21
N ALA A 77 -2.00 -2.83 6.45
CA ALA A 77 -2.03 -1.55 7.16
C ALA A 77 -0.63 -0.95 7.33
N GLU A 78 0.41 -1.77 7.50
CA GLU A 78 1.78 -1.30 7.69
C GLU A 78 2.41 -0.90 6.36
N GLN A 79 2.33 -1.78 5.35
CA GLN A 79 2.88 -1.49 4.02
C GLN A 79 2.20 -0.28 3.39
N LYS A 80 0.88 -0.14 3.58
CA LYS A 80 0.13 1.04 3.14
C LYS A 80 0.62 2.30 3.84
N LEU A 81 0.89 2.25 5.15
CA LEU A 81 1.38 3.40 5.90
C LEU A 81 2.75 3.88 5.38
N GLU A 82 3.68 2.94 5.16
CA GLU A 82 5.00 3.23 4.60
C GLU A 82 4.90 3.77 3.17
N TYR A 83 4.06 3.13 2.35
CA TYR A 83 3.80 3.56 0.98
C TYR A 83 3.19 4.97 0.95
N ASP A 84 2.16 5.23 1.76
CA ASP A 84 1.50 6.52 1.89
C ASP A 84 2.48 7.62 2.28
N ARG A 85 3.37 7.36 3.26
CA ARG A 85 4.44 8.29 3.64
C ARG A 85 5.39 8.57 2.47
N SER A 86 5.77 7.55 1.71
CA SER A 86 6.62 7.73 0.52
C SER A 86 5.94 8.57 -0.58
N GLN A 87 4.61 8.55 -0.62
CA GLN A 87 3.78 9.35 -1.52
C GLN A 87 3.43 10.75 -0.96
N GLY A 88 4.01 11.12 0.20
CA GLY A 88 3.82 12.42 0.82
C GLY A 88 2.56 12.56 1.68
N ARG A 89 1.95 11.45 2.12
CA ARG A 89 0.86 11.51 3.11
C ARG A 89 1.42 12.06 4.41
N GLU A 90 0.93 13.22 4.82
CA GLU A 90 1.17 13.71 6.17
C GLU A 90 0.23 12.95 7.12
N ILE A 91 0.80 12.05 7.92
CA ILE A 91 0.06 11.27 8.89
C ILE A 91 0.19 12.00 10.23
N ASP A 92 -0.91 12.52 10.75
CA ASP A 92 -0.93 13.00 12.11
C ASP A 92 -0.85 11.78 13.05
N ASP A 93 0.37 11.45 13.48
CA ASP A 93 0.65 10.35 14.40
C ASP A 93 0.16 10.66 15.84
N ARG A 94 -0.56 11.77 16.09
CA ARG A 94 -1.11 12.04 17.43
C ARG A 94 -2.22 11.04 17.71
N ASP A 95 -2.13 10.44 18.88
CA ASP A 95 -3.19 9.61 19.41
C ASP A 95 -4.49 10.43 19.49
N ALA A 96 -5.55 9.95 18.82
CA ALA A 96 -6.80 10.70 18.68
C ALA A 96 -7.51 10.96 20.02
N THR A 97 -7.17 10.22 21.07
CA THR A 97 -7.76 10.33 22.41
C THR A 97 -7.01 11.31 23.29
N THR A 98 -5.67 11.33 23.20
CA THR A 98 -4.80 12.11 24.08
C THR A 98 -4.15 13.31 23.40
N GLY A 99 -4.19 13.37 22.06
CA GLY A 99 -3.49 14.36 21.24
C GLY A 99 -1.97 14.26 21.30
N ARG A 100 -1.41 13.25 21.98
CA ARG A 100 0.03 13.07 22.17
C ARG A 100 0.61 12.18 21.09
N ARG A 101 1.82 12.50 20.62
CA ARG A 101 2.57 11.60 19.73
C ARG A 101 3.07 10.40 20.55
N PRO A 102 2.90 9.16 20.07
CA PRO A 102 3.40 7.97 20.75
C PRO A 102 4.93 7.99 20.81
N MET A 103 5.49 7.48 21.91
CA MET A 103 6.93 7.54 22.20
C MET A 103 7.78 6.88 21.09
N THR A 104 7.28 5.82 20.47
CA THR A 104 7.94 5.15 19.34
C THR A 104 8.06 6.03 18.10
N SER A 105 7.10 6.93 17.85
CA SER A 105 7.17 7.89 16.74
C SER A 105 8.30 8.90 16.96
N TYR A 106 8.51 9.35 18.21
CA TYR A 106 9.65 10.20 18.57
C TYR A 106 10.99 9.47 18.45
N LEU A 107 11.08 8.23 18.94
CA LEU A 107 12.30 7.42 18.86
C LEU A 107 12.66 7.08 17.41
N GLN A 108 11.66 6.90 16.54
CA GLN A 108 11.88 6.70 15.10
C GLN A 108 12.40 7.97 14.41
N ASP A 109 11.84 9.14 14.72
CA ASP A 109 12.29 10.44 14.19
C ASP A 109 13.75 10.75 14.60
N GLN A 110 14.11 10.43 15.84
CA GLN A 110 15.47 10.57 16.35
C GLN A 110 16.44 9.48 15.84
N GLY A 111 15.96 8.54 15.02
CA GLY A 111 16.76 7.43 14.48
C GLY A 111 17.18 6.39 15.52
N VAL A 112 16.57 6.39 16.71
CA VAL A 112 16.88 5.45 17.80
C VAL A 112 16.25 4.08 17.54
N LEU A 113 15.09 4.05 16.87
CA LEU A 113 14.44 2.81 16.43
C LEU A 113 14.24 2.82 14.92
N SER A 114 14.60 1.72 14.27
CA SER A 114 14.19 1.47 12.88
C SER A 114 12.69 1.13 12.81
N ALA A 115 12.10 1.21 11.60
CA ALA A 115 10.71 0.82 11.39
C ALA A 115 10.44 -0.63 11.84
N ASP A 116 11.39 -1.54 11.59
CA ASP A 116 11.34 -2.93 12.05
C ASP A 116 11.34 -3.06 13.58
N GLN A 117 12.17 -2.29 14.28
CA GLN A 117 12.22 -2.32 15.74
C GLN A 117 10.95 -1.75 16.36
N VAL A 118 10.38 -0.68 15.78
CA VAL A 118 9.08 -0.16 16.22
C VAL A 118 7.99 -1.22 16.08
N ARG A 119 8.01 -1.99 14.98
CA ARG A 119 7.08 -3.10 14.74
C ARG A 119 7.23 -4.22 15.78
N GLU A 120 8.47 -4.62 16.07
CA GLU A 120 8.73 -5.68 17.05
C GLU A 120 8.28 -5.28 18.46
N VAL A 121 8.59 -4.05 18.89
CA VAL A 121 8.20 -3.50 20.19
C VAL A 121 6.66 -3.46 20.33
N LYS A 122 5.95 -3.01 19.29
CA LYS A 122 4.47 -2.98 19.30
C LYS A 122 3.88 -4.39 19.42
N SER A 123 4.36 -5.34 18.60
CA SER A 123 3.89 -6.72 18.64
C SER A 123 4.19 -7.40 19.98
N HIS A 124 5.36 -7.11 20.58
CA HIS A 124 5.73 -7.61 21.89
C HIS A 124 4.81 -7.04 22.98
N ALA A 125 4.55 -5.74 22.98
CA ALA A 125 3.64 -5.08 23.92
C ALA A 125 2.23 -5.69 23.86
N GLU A 126 1.69 -5.88 22.65
CA GLU A 126 0.37 -6.50 22.45
C GLU A 126 0.30 -7.94 22.97
N ARG A 127 1.34 -8.75 22.69
CA ARG A 127 1.40 -10.15 23.14
C ARG A 127 1.56 -10.29 24.66
N THR A 128 2.24 -9.34 25.29
CA THR A 128 2.56 -9.40 26.73
C THR A 128 1.58 -8.60 27.59
N GLY A 129 0.73 -7.77 26.98
CA GLY A 129 -0.13 -6.82 27.69
C GLY A 129 0.66 -5.68 28.35
N LEU A 130 1.95 -5.52 28.01
CA LEU A 130 2.80 -4.47 28.53
C LEU A 130 2.53 -3.15 27.82
N SER A 131 2.87 -2.04 28.48
CA SER A 131 2.89 -0.76 27.79
C SER A 131 4.04 -0.75 26.77
N VAL A 132 3.92 0.04 25.69
CA VAL A 132 4.99 0.21 24.69
C VAL A 132 6.30 0.69 25.31
N ARG A 133 6.23 1.38 26.46
CA ARG A 133 7.41 1.80 27.23
C ARG A 133 8.11 0.62 27.92
N ASP A 134 7.36 -0.37 28.38
CA ASP A 134 7.89 -1.53 29.11
C ASP A 134 8.30 -2.68 28.18
N ALA A 135 7.89 -2.62 26.91
CA ALA A 135 8.26 -3.55 25.85
C ALA A 135 9.49 -3.11 25.03
N LEU A 136 10.10 -1.97 25.38
CA LEU A 136 11.33 -1.43 24.79
C LEU A 136 12.58 -2.03 25.42
#